data_AF-A0A351I9V8-F1
#
_entry.id   AF-A0A351I9V8-F1
#
_cell.length_a   1.000
_cell.length_b   1.000
_cell.length_c   1.000
_cell.angle_alpha   90.00
_cell.angle_beta   90.00
_cell.angle_gamma   90.00
#
_symmetry.space_group_name_H-M   'P 1'
#
loop_
_entity.id
_entity.type
_entity.pdbx_description
1 polymer ?
#
loop_
_entity_poly.entity_id
_entity_poly.type
_entity_poly.pdbx_seq_one_letter_code
_entity_poly.pdbx_strand_id
1 'polypeptide(L)'
;MTDFSFDITSKVDLQEIDNAINQAKKELANRYDFKGAKFSIDYNREEKKITLVAGDDFKLRGIHDSLGLRLTKRGISLKSIKYNEPEKAFEGNLRQVAEITDGIPKERARELVQIIKDLRLKVQARIEEDKIRVVASKKDDLQTVIAHLKNIDFPVFLQFCNYR
;
A
#
# COMPACT_ATOMS: atom_id res chain seq x y z
N MET A 1 -18.96 -32.27 3.17
CA MET A 1 -19.21 -31.10 2.29
C MET A 1 -17.87 -30.42 2.06
N THR A 2 -17.57 -30.03 0.84
CA THR A 2 -16.36 -29.27 0.53
C THR A 2 -16.63 -27.82 0.91
N ASP A 3 -15.88 -27.29 1.88
CA ASP A 3 -15.95 -25.87 2.21
C ASP A 3 -15.12 -25.07 1.21
N PHE A 4 -15.64 -23.90 0.81
CA PHE A 4 -14.94 -22.95 -0.05
C PHE A 4 -14.17 -21.95 0.79
N SER A 5 -13.07 -21.41 0.27
CA SER A 5 -12.30 -20.39 0.96
C SER A 5 -11.56 -19.43 0.04
N PHE A 6 -11.14 -18.30 0.61
CA PHE A 6 -10.14 -17.41 0.03
C PHE A 6 -9.31 -16.77 1.15
N ASP A 7 -8.15 -16.24 0.78
CA ASP A 7 -7.28 -15.50 1.68
C ASP A 7 -7.33 -14.00 1.35
N ILE A 8 -7.38 -13.14 2.38
CA ILE A 8 -7.20 -11.69 2.30
C ILE A 8 -5.77 -11.38 2.70
N THR A 9 -5.03 -10.72 1.81
CA THR A 9 -3.65 -10.30 2.03
C THR A 9 -3.46 -8.83 1.68
N SER A 10 -2.34 -8.25 2.12
CA SER A 10 -1.88 -6.93 1.69
C SER A 10 -0.39 -7.00 1.41
N LYS A 11 0.00 -7.72 0.36
CA LYS A 11 1.41 -7.91 0.00
C LYS A 11 1.84 -6.90 -1.04
N VAL A 12 3.01 -6.32 -0.82
CA VAL A 12 3.63 -5.39 -1.75
C VAL A 12 4.93 -5.98 -2.27
N ASP A 13 5.11 -5.93 -3.58
CA ASP A 13 6.37 -6.33 -4.20
C ASP A 13 7.42 -5.23 -3.98
N LEU A 14 8.31 -5.48 -3.00
CA LEU A 14 9.38 -4.54 -2.65
C LEU A 14 10.41 -4.35 -3.78
N GLN A 15 10.56 -5.34 -4.66
CA GLN A 15 11.44 -5.20 -5.82
C GLN A 15 10.82 -4.23 -6.84
N GLU A 16 9.50 -4.31 -7.02
CA GLU A 16 8.77 -3.39 -7.88
C GLU A 16 8.71 -1.96 -7.31
N ILE A 17 8.73 -1.80 -5.98
CA ILE A 17 8.93 -0.48 -5.35
C ILE A 17 10.29 0.10 -5.73
N ASP A 18 11.37 -0.66 -5.55
CA ASP A 18 12.72 -0.20 -5.89
C ASP A 18 12.82 0.19 -7.38
N ASN A 19 12.25 -0.64 -8.26
CA ASN A 19 12.15 -0.36 -9.69
C ASN A 19 11.32 0.90 -9.99
N ALA A 20 10.25 1.18 -9.22
CA ALA A 20 9.46 2.40 -9.33
C ALA A 20 10.26 3.64 -8.93
N ILE A 21 10.97 3.57 -7.80
CA ILE A 21 11.81 4.64 -7.26
C ILE A 21 12.93 4.98 -8.23
N ASN A 22 13.64 3.98 -8.76
CA ASN A 22 14.71 4.19 -9.72
C ASN A 22 14.20 4.83 -11.02
N GLN A 23 13.00 4.47 -11.47
CA GLN A 23 12.39 5.08 -12.65
C GLN A 23 11.93 6.52 -12.37
N ALA A 24 11.39 6.81 -11.18
CA ALA A 24 11.00 8.15 -10.77
C ALA A 24 12.22 9.07 -10.70
N LYS A 25 13.33 8.63 -10.10
CA LYS A 25 14.61 9.37 -10.07
C LYS A 25 15.09 9.76 -11.46
N LYS A 26 15.13 8.81 -12.39
CA LYS A 26 15.58 9.04 -13.78
C LYS A 26 14.67 10.02 -14.51
N GLU A 27 13.36 9.92 -14.31
CA GLU A 27 12.39 10.83 -14.93
C GLU A 27 12.53 12.25 -14.38
N LEU A 28 12.56 12.41 -13.06
CA LEU A 28 12.71 13.70 -12.39
C LEU A 28 14.03 14.38 -12.76
N ALA A 29 15.14 13.64 -12.86
CA ALA A 29 16.43 14.19 -13.27
C ALA A 29 16.41 14.81 -14.68
N ASN A 30 15.50 14.36 -15.56
CA ASN A 30 15.36 14.84 -16.93
C ASN A 30 14.28 15.92 -17.08
N ARG A 31 13.46 16.17 -16.05
CA ARG A 31 12.42 17.20 -16.08
C ARG A 31 13.05 18.59 -16.02
N TYR A 32 12.58 19.48 -16.91
CA TYR A 32 13.06 20.86 -16.97
C TYR A 32 12.92 21.59 -15.64
N ASP A 33 11.78 21.43 -14.97
CA ASP A 33 11.50 22.11 -13.71
C ASP A 33 12.39 21.60 -12.56
N PHE A 34 12.91 20.37 -12.62
CA PHE A 34 13.81 19.80 -11.61
C PHE A 34 15.30 20.05 -11.91
N LYS A 35 15.62 20.66 -13.06
CA LYS A 35 17.01 20.91 -13.45
C LYS A 35 17.68 21.88 -12.48
N GLY A 36 18.75 21.42 -11.82
CA GLY A 36 19.48 22.20 -10.81
C GLY A 36 18.78 22.30 -9.45
N ALA A 37 17.60 21.70 -9.28
CA ALA A 37 16.93 21.62 -7.99
C ALA A 37 17.57 20.54 -7.10
N LYS A 38 17.60 20.78 -5.79
CA LYS A 38 17.98 19.76 -4.81
C LYS A 38 16.81 18.81 -4.59
N PHE A 39 16.98 17.54 -4.93
CA PHE A 39 16.03 16.48 -4.58
C PHE A 39 16.73 15.13 -4.37
N SER A 40 16.15 14.28 -3.52
CA SER A 40 16.54 12.87 -3.38
C SER A 40 15.32 11.99 -3.07
N ILE A 41 15.45 10.69 -3.38
CA ILE A 41 14.44 9.67 -3.09
C ILE A 41 15.19 8.43 -2.58
N ASP A 42 15.42 8.31 -1.30
CA ASP A 42 16.24 7.24 -0.75
C ASP A 42 15.36 6.10 -0.23
N TYR A 43 15.64 4.87 -0.67
CA TYR A 43 14.87 3.70 -0.27
C TYR A 43 15.67 2.83 0.69
N ASN A 44 15.19 2.71 1.93
CA ASN A 44 15.65 1.70 2.86
C ASN A 44 14.72 0.49 2.80
N ARG A 45 15.19 -0.56 2.12
CA ARG A 45 14.42 -1.80 1.91
C ARG A 45 14.19 -2.57 3.21
N GLU A 46 15.17 -2.60 4.11
CA GLU A 46 15.09 -3.33 5.38
C GLU A 46 14.07 -2.69 6.32
N GLU A 47 14.11 -1.37 6.44
CA GLU A 47 13.15 -0.62 7.26
C GLU A 47 11.81 -0.39 6.57
N LYS A 48 11.68 -0.75 5.28
CA LYS A 48 10.50 -0.46 4.46
C LYS A 48 10.13 1.04 4.46
N LYS A 49 11.14 1.91 4.35
CA LYS A 49 10.99 3.38 4.38
C LYS A 49 11.56 4.03 3.13
N ILE A 50 10.88 5.08 2.66
CA ILE A 50 11.32 5.95 1.59
C ILE A 50 11.52 7.34 2.18
N THR A 51 12.71 7.91 2.03
CA THR A 51 13.00 9.29 2.44
C THR A 51 13.03 10.17 1.20
N LEU A 52 12.16 11.17 1.18
CA LEU A 52 12.09 12.16 0.13
C LEU A 52 12.76 13.44 0.62
N VAL A 53 13.59 14.04 -0.21
CA VAL A 53 14.12 15.39 0.01
C VAL A 53 13.78 16.24 -1.21
N ALA A 54 13.33 17.46 -0.96
CA ALA A 54 12.97 18.41 -2.01
C ALA A 54 13.29 19.84 -1.56
N GLY A 55 13.65 20.72 -2.49
CA GLY A 55 13.95 22.12 -2.17
C GLY A 55 12.74 22.94 -1.71
N ASP A 56 11.53 22.55 -2.09
CA ASP A 56 10.28 23.23 -1.76
C ASP A 56 9.07 22.28 -1.90
N ASP A 57 7.89 22.76 -1.52
CA ASP A 57 6.63 22.01 -1.60
C ASP A 57 6.26 21.62 -3.04
N PHE A 58 6.59 22.45 -4.04
CA PHE A 58 6.29 22.18 -5.44
C PHE A 58 7.10 20.98 -5.95
N LYS A 59 8.38 20.91 -5.58
CA LYS A 59 9.26 19.78 -5.87
C LYS A 59 8.85 18.54 -5.12
N LEU A 60 8.44 18.66 -3.86
CA LEU A 60 7.95 17.51 -3.08
C LEU A 60 6.71 16.89 -3.73
N ARG A 61 5.76 17.72 -4.17
CA ARG A 61 4.58 17.26 -4.94
C ARG A 61 4.98 16.61 -6.26
N GLY A 62 5.93 17.20 -7.00
CA GLY A 62 6.43 16.60 -8.23
C GLY A 62 7.06 15.22 -8.03
N ILE A 63 7.72 15.00 -6.89
CA ILE A 63 8.21 13.67 -6.47
C ILE A 63 7.05 12.71 -6.21
N HIS A 64 6.01 13.15 -5.49
CA HIS A 64 4.81 12.33 -5.22
C HIS A 64 4.14 11.87 -6.51
N ASP A 65 3.93 12.80 -7.45
CA ASP A 65 3.27 12.52 -8.72
C ASP A 65 4.07 11.51 -9.55
N SER A 66 5.39 11.72 -9.65
CA SER A 66 6.28 10.82 -10.39
C SER A 66 6.32 9.44 -9.75
N LEU A 67 6.55 9.36 -8.44
CA LEU A 67 6.62 8.10 -7.70
C LEU A 67 5.28 7.36 -7.76
N GLY A 68 4.17 8.05 -7.51
CA GLY A 68 2.83 7.48 -7.53
C GLY A 68 2.47 6.89 -8.90
N LEU A 69 2.80 7.58 -9.98
CA LEU A 69 2.59 7.07 -11.35
C LEU A 69 3.41 5.81 -11.63
N ARG A 70 4.64 5.70 -11.11
CA ARG A 70 5.48 4.50 -11.31
C ARG A 70 5.01 3.32 -10.47
N LEU A 71 4.52 3.57 -9.26
CA LEU A 71 3.94 2.54 -8.40
C LEU A 71 2.67 1.95 -9.01
N THR A 72 1.73 2.79 -9.44
CA THR A 72 0.45 2.32 -10.01
C THR A 72 0.66 1.54 -11.32
N LYS A 73 1.59 1.96 -12.18
CA LYS A 73 1.97 1.22 -13.40
C LYS A 73 2.53 -0.18 -13.13
N ARG A 74 3.00 -0.44 -11.91
CA ARG A 74 3.51 -1.74 -11.45
C ARG A 74 2.49 -2.50 -10.60
N GLY A 75 1.24 -2.05 -10.55
CA GLY A 75 0.18 -2.67 -9.75
C GLY A 75 0.36 -2.48 -8.24
N ILE A 76 1.23 -1.56 -7.81
CA ILE A 76 1.40 -1.21 -6.41
C ILE A 76 0.37 -0.15 -6.03
N SER A 77 -0.44 -0.45 -5.02
CA SER A 77 -1.44 0.47 -4.50
C SER A 77 -0.77 1.63 -3.77
N LEU A 78 -1.23 2.86 -4.01
CA LEU A 78 -0.76 4.03 -3.27
C LEU A 78 -1.15 3.99 -1.79
N LYS A 79 -2.21 3.23 -1.43
CA LYS A 79 -2.57 2.99 -0.02
C LYS A 79 -1.50 2.21 0.73
N SER A 80 -0.58 1.56 0.02
CA SER A 80 0.56 0.87 0.62
C SER A 80 1.68 1.81 1.05
N ILE A 81 1.64 3.09 0.65
CA ILE A 81 2.62 4.10 1.00
C ILE A 81 1.97 5.13 1.91
N LYS A 82 2.44 5.21 3.15
CA LYS A 82 1.99 6.21 4.12
C LYS A 82 3.01 7.34 4.18
N TYR A 83 2.67 8.49 3.63
CA TYR A 83 3.49 9.69 3.73
C TYR A 83 3.26 10.37 5.09
N ASN A 84 4.34 10.60 5.84
CA ASN A 84 4.29 11.38 7.08
C ASN A 84 4.31 12.89 6.77
N GLU A 85 4.12 13.74 7.77
CA GLU A 85 4.19 15.18 7.56
C GLU A 85 5.60 15.60 7.09
N PRO A 86 5.72 16.49 6.08
CA PRO A 86 7.01 17.05 5.70
C PRO A 86 7.59 17.90 6.84
N GLU A 87 8.89 17.74 7.08
CA GLU A 87 9.64 18.49 8.07
C GLU A 87 10.73 19.34 7.39
N LYS A 88 11.10 20.45 8.02
CA LYS A 88 12.22 21.28 7.54
C LYS A 88 13.54 20.56 7.79
N ALA A 89 14.33 20.44 6.74
CA ALA A 89 15.66 19.88 6.75
C ALA A 89 16.73 20.99 6.57
N PHE A 90 17.99 20.57 6.55
CA PHE A 90 19.13 21.46 6.38
C PHE A 90 19.03 22.27 5.07
N GLU A 91 19.55 23.51 5.08
CA GLU A 91 19.50 24.47 3.95
C GLU A 91 18.09 24.86 3.47
N GLY A 92 17.06 24.71 4.32
CA GLY A 92 15.70 25.09 3.97
C GLY A 92 14.97 24.10 3.07
N ASN A 93 15.55 22.91 2.82
CA ASN A 93 14.87 21.83 2.12
C ASN A 93 13.74 21.24 2.97
N LEU A 94 12.80 20.56 2.32
CA LEU A 94 11.82 19.69 2.96
C LEU A 94 12.32 18.25 2.93
N ARG A 95 12.19 17.56 4.06
CA ARG A 95 12.33 16.11 4.16
C ARG A 95 10.98 15.51 4.48
N GLN A 96 10.65 14.39 3.85
CA GLN A 96 9.44 13.65 4.16
C GLN A 96 9.74 12.16 4.16
N VAL A 97 9.39 11.48 5.24
CA VAL A 97 9.49 10.04 5.33
C VAL A 97 8.16 9.42 4.91
N ALA A 98 8.22 8.38 4.10
CA ALA A 98 7.09 7.53 3.77
C ALA A 98 7.35 6.09 4.21
N GLU A 99 6.35 5.46 4.81
CA GLU A 99 6.39 4.09 5.30
C GLU A 99 5.65 3.17 4.35
N ILE A 100 6.26 2.03 4.00
CA ILE A 100 5.63 1.01 3.17
C ILE A 100 4.94 0.01 4.07
N THR A 101 3.62 -0.08 3.94
CA THR A 101 2.81 -1.09 4.61
C THR A 101 2.77 -2.36 3.78
N ASP A 102 3.45 -3.38 4.28
CA ASP A 102 3.45 -4.73 3.73
C ASP A 102 2.95 -5.71 4.78
N GLY A 103 1.85 -6.39 4.47
CA GLY A 103 1.03 -7.16 5.39
C GLY A 103 -0.19 -6.40 5.90
N ILE A 104 -1.06 -7.11 6.62
CA ILE A 104 -2.21 -6.53 7.32
C ILE A 104 -1.82 -6.38 8.80
N PRO A 105 -1.72 -5.14 9.34
CA PRO A 105 -1.44 -4.94 10.76
C PRO A 105 -2.46 -5.66 11.64
N LYS A 106 -2.03 -6.19 12.79
CA LYS A 106 -2.88 -7.02 13.67
C LYS A 106 -4.19 -6.34 14.08
N GLU A 107 -4.16 -5.04 14.31
CA GLU A 107 -5.35 -4.24 14.62
C GLU A 107 -6.33 -4.19 13.45
N ARG A 108 -5.82 -3.94 12.24
CA ARG A 108 -6.61 -3.94 10.99
C ARG A 108 -7.13 -5.33 10.65
N ALA A 109 -6.38 -6.38 10.97
CA ALA A 109 -6.84 -7.75 10.77
C ALA A 109 -8.03 -8.09 11.68
N ARG A 110 -8.00 -7.64 12.94
CA ARG A 110 -9.13 -7.80 13.87
C ARG A 110 -10.35 -7.00 13.41
N GLU A 111 -10.16 -5.78 12.94
CA GLU A 111 -11.20 -4.93 12.37
C GLU A 111 -11.89 -5.62 11.17
N LEU A 112 -11.11 -6.17 10.23
CA LEU A 112 -11.66 -6.92 9.09
C LEU A 112 -12.46 -8.15 9.51
N VAL A 113 -11.98 -8.92 10.50
CA VAL A 113 -12.73 -10.06 11.03
C VAL A 113 -14.06 -9.60 11.64
N GLN A 114 -14.08 -8.45 12.33
CA GLN A 114 -15.32 -7.91 12.89
C GLN A 114 -16.28 -7.46 11.79
N ILE A 115 -15.81 -6.73 10.79
CA ILE A 115 -16.61 -6.31 9.61
C ILE A 115 -17.26 -7.53 8.93
N ILE A 116 -16.49 -8.61 8.73
CA ILE A 116 -17.01 -9.84 8.10
C ILE A 116 -18.10 -10.49 8.97
N LYS A 117 -17.93 -10.51 10.29
CA LYS A 117 -18.94 -11.06 11.22
C LYS A 117 -20.22 -10.23 11.23
N ASP A 118 -20.10 -8.91 11.11
CA ASP A 118 -21.23 -7.98 11.14
C ASP A 118 -22.15 -8.11 9.91
N LEU A 119 -21.67 -8.75 8.82
CA LEU A 119 -22.50 -9.13 7.67
C LEU A 119 -23.53 -10.23 7.99
N ARG A 120 -23.38 -10.93 9.13
CA ARG A 120 -24.27 -12.03 9.57
C ARG A 120 -24.45 -13.16 8.55
N LEU A 121 -23.45 -13.36 7.69
CA LEU A 121 -23.39 -14.48 6.75
C LEU A 121 -22.86 -15.74 7.44
N LYS A 122 -23.13 -16.92 6.87
CA LYS A 122 -22.57 -18.19 7.36
C LYS A 122 -21.11 -18.38 6.92
N VAL A 123 -20.26 -17.43 7.31
CA VAL A 123 -18.83 -17.37 6.98
C VAL A 123 -17.97 -17.37 8.25
N GLN A 124 -16.79 -17.96 8.18
CA GLN A 124 -15.79 -17.91 9.24
C GLN A 124 -14.53 -17.20 8.73
N ALA A 125 -14.13 -16.13 9.40
CA ALA A 125 -12.88 -15.42 9.14
C ALA A 125 -11.89 -15.66 10.27
N ARG A 126 -10.65 -16.04 9.93
CA ARG A 126 -9.57 -16.33 10.89
C ARG A 126 -8.28 -15.66 10.46
N ILE A 127 -7.56 -15.08 11.42
CA ILE A 127 -6.25 -14.46 11.19
C ILE A 127 -5.20 -15.58 11.24
N GLU A 128 -4.43 -15.72 10.17
CA GLU A 128 -3.30 -16.65 10.02
C GLU A 128 -2.04 -15.83 9.77
N GLU A 129 -1.27 -15.50 10.80
CA GLU A 129 -0.01 -14.72 10.73
C GLU A 129 -0.07 -13.45 9.86
N ASP A 130 0.18 -13.58 8.55
CA ASP A 130 0.26 -12.49 7.56
C ASP A 130 -1.02 -12.29 6.72
N LYS A 131 -2.07 -13.09 6.96
CA LYS A 131 -3.30 -13.10 6.16
C LYS A 131 -4.56 -13.38 6.97
N ILE A 132 -5.71 -13.19 6.34
CA ILE A 132 -7.01 -13.57 6.90
C ILE A 132 -7.65 -14.60 5.97
N ARG A 133 -7.86 -15.82 6.46
CA ARG A 133 -8.60 -16.83 5.70
C ARG A 133 -10.09 -16.71 5.97
N VAL A 134 -10.88 -16.66 4.91
CA VAL A 134 -12.34 -16.65 4.95
C VAL A 134 -12.85 -17.97 4.37
N VAL A 135 -13.69 -18.67 5.12
CA VAL A 135 -14.23 -19.99 4.79
C VAL A 135 -15.75 -19.95 4.85
N ALA A 136 -16.43 -20.59 3.90
CA ALA A 136 -17.87 -20.74 3.89
C ALA A 136 -18.30 -21.98 3.11
N SER A 137 -19.45 -22.56 3.47
CA SER A 137 -20.02 -23.68 2.72
C SER A 137 -20.71 -23.25 1.41
N LYS A 138 -20.95 -21.93 1.23
CA LYS A 138 -21.55 -21.35 0.01
C LYS A 138 -20.60 -20.35 -0.64
N LYS A 139 -20.39 -20.50 -1.95
CA LYS A 139 -19.57 -19.57 -2.75
C LYS A 139 -20.18 -18.16 -2.81
N ASP A 140 -21.50 -18.03 -2.84
CA ASP A 140 -22.20 -16.74 -2.90
C ASP A 140 -21.95 -15.88 -1.65
N ASP A 141 -21.85 -16.52 -0.48
CA ASP A 141 -21.52 -15.83 0.77
C ASP A 141 -20.09 -15.26 0.69
N LEU A 142 -19.14 -16.00 0.12
CA LEU A 142 -17.77 -15.50 -0.11
C LEU A 142 -17.73 -14.33 -1.10
N GLN A 143 -18.50 -14.39 -2.20
CA GLN A 143 -18.58 -13.29 -3.16
C GLN A 143 -19.19 -12.04 -2.52
N THR A 144 -20.19 -12.21 -1.65
CA THR A 144 -20.80 -11.11 -0.88
C THR A 144 -19.78 -10.43 0.03
N VAL A 145 -18.96 -11.21 0.74
CA VAL A 145 -17.86 -10.68 1.57
C VAL A 145 -16.87 -9.89 0.71
N ILE A 146 -16.42 -10.44 -0.42
CA ILE A 146 -15.46 -9.76 -1.31
C ILE A 146 -16.05 -8.45 -1.85
N ALA A 147 -17.30 -8.46 -2.30
CA ALA A 147 -17.97 -7.28 -2.80
C ALA A 147 -18.09 -6.19 -1.73
N HIS A 148 -18.48 -6.57 -0.51
CA HIS A 148 -18.55 -5.65 0.62
C HIS A 148 -17.18 -5.03 0.94
N LEU A 149 -16.15 -5.87 1.09
CA LEU A 149 -14.80 -5.41 1.44
C LEU A 149 -14.13 -4.56 0.35
N LYS A 150 -14.54 -4.70 -0.92
CA LYS A 150 -14.10 -3.82 -2.01
C LYS A 150 -14.80 -2.45 -2.01
N ASN A 151 -16.00 -2.36 -1.43
CA ASN A 151 -16.81 -1.14 -1.42
C ASN A 151 -16.57 -0.27 -0.18
N ILE A 152 -15.97 -0.82 0.89
CA ILE A 152 -15.58 -0.04 2.05
C ILE A 152 -14.28 0.74 1.78
N ASP A 153 -14.19 1.96 2.30
CA ASP A 153 -12.92 2.69 2.31
C ASP A 153 -12.04 2.21 3.47
N PHE A 154 -11.41 1.05 3.28
CA PHE A 154 -10.49 0.51 4.25
C PHE A 154 -9.10 1.16 4.11
N PRO A 155 -8.40 1.47 5.22
CA PRO A 155 -7.11 2.16 5.20
C PRO A 155 -5.95 1.28 4.73
N VAL A 156 -6.16 -0.03 4.56
CA VAL A 156 -5.16 -0.96 4.02
C VAL A 156 -5.63 -1.46 2.66
N PHE A 157 -4.69 -1.62 1.73
CA PHE A 157 -5.00 -2.23 0.45
C PHE A 157 -5.31 -3.73 0.61
N LEU A 158 -6.48 -4.18 0.15
CA LEU A 158 -6.91 -5.56 0.28
C LEU A 158 -6.78 -6.30 -1.04
N GLN A 159 -6.07 -7.43 -1.02
CA GLN A 159 -5.99 -8.40 -2.09
C GLN A 159 -6.75 -9.66 -1.69
N PHE A 160 -7.42 -10.28 -2.65
CA PHE A 160 -8.20 -11.50 -2.44
C PHE A 160 -7.62 -12.60 -3.33
N CYS A 161 -7.03 -13.63 -2.72
CA CYS A 161 -6.25 -14.65 -3.42
C CYS A 161 -6.49 -16.06 -2.84
N ASN A 162 -5.80 -17.07 -3.40
CA ASN A 162 -5.86 -18.47 -2.93
C ASN A 162 -7.30 -19.01 -2.77
N TYR A 163 -8.11 -18.85 -3.81
CA TYR A 163 -9.48 -19.38 -3.85
C TYR A 163 -9.47 -20.91 -3.90
N ARG A 164 -10.24 -21.55 -3.03
CA ARG A 164 -10.38 -23.01 -2.93
C ARG A 164 -11.85 -23.41 -2.81
#